data_AF-A0A970QA44-F1
#
_entry.id   AF-A0A970QA44-F1
#
_cell.length_a   1.000
_cell.length_b   1.000
_cell.length_c   1.000
_cell.angle_alpha   90.00
_cell.angle_beta   90.00
_cell.angle_gamma   90.00
#
_symmetry.space_group_name_H-M   'P 1'
#
loop_
_entity.id
_entity.type
_entity.pdbx_description
1 polymer ?
#
loop_
_entity_poly.entity_id
_entity_poly.type
_entity_poly.pdbx_seq_one_letter_code
_entity_poly.pdbx_strand_id
1 'polypeptide(L)'
;MSKYLPQIIACFEELTAYDGPWPFFREKQKALRQCLTEIREKEEDAADTVIVALVGGSGVGKSTLLNAIAGEEIAETSEMRPCTSIPTVYYSSKMPEFLSKLGEIRSVSRSSLERVVLIDTPDTDTVIEAHRSIVAQVLEHCDFIFFCADNEKYLDKASWSLLYPFRARRGIVCVETRVEREDPAIKEHWLQQLEEEGFVIEHYFRINALNALKRKQSPSVKGNIFQFVELEKFLQEEMNLEWIARVKHANVAGLFIGTVENLYNSVHHETGMLVELSDRIDNESQKLVTFVSNYFEALAPYRIPKIAQSLYARWGIHSYSARMLSRLNPLRRLLHPESSASDSARVSREIEVLQKKSAPIDHLTEEYQMLRQEIRTSFAHHGFDLPELTDTRNFETSIAQLEQESFQAVLGKKQGGWTILFEKKPLRFLFNLPPLAFFIYMVIFFGRSFFSGEVPSSGWILLGIIFLTFFMSWEIFVVKWGTRLCAKSTFNRGLAALEKTLKTTTFGFEAEKKVLYDVEHLVERTNFLKELTVSLRSGLDRSDS
;
A
#
# COMPACT_ATOMS: atom_id res chain seq x y z
N MET A 1 -10.53 -3.26 27.23
CA MET A 1 -10.86 -3.67 25.85
C MET A 1 -11.94 -2.80 25.21
N SER A 2 -13.10 -2.55 25.85
CA SER A 2 -14.23 -1.81 25.22
C SER A 2 -13.88 -0.43 24.66
N LYS A 3 -12.94 0.30 25.28
CA LYS A 3 -12.48 1.61 24.78
C LYS A 3 -11.83 1.55 23.38
N TYR A 4 -11.10 0.48 23.08
CA TYR A 4 -10.33 0.34 21.83
C TYR A 4 -11.07 -0.50 20.78
N LEU A 5 -12.10 -1.24 21.19
CA LEU A 5 -12.82 -2.18 20.34
C LEU A 5 -13.45 -1.53 19.09
N PRO A 6 -14.09 -0.34 19.16
CA PRO A 6 -14.59 0.33 17.96
C PRO A 6 -13.48 0.70 16.96
N GLN A 7 -12.31 1.11 17.45
CA GLN A 7 -11.17 1.47 16.60
C GLN A 7 -10.57 0.22 15.93
N ILE A 8 -10.53 -0.89 16.66
CA ILE A 8 -10.08 -2.18 16.16
C ILE A 8 -11.00 -2.68 15.05
N ILE A 9 -12.32 -2.69 15.30
CA ILE A 9 -13.32 -3.13 14.32
C ILE A 9 -13.22 -2.27 13.06
N ALA A 10 -13.20 -0.93 13.19
CA ALA A 10 -13.09 -0.02 12.05
C ALA A 10 -11.83 -0.27 11.22
N CYS A 11 -10.68 -0.51 11.88
CA CYS A 11 -9.43 -0.81 11.17
C CYS A 11 -9.49 -2.17 10.46
N PHE A 12 -10.06 -3.20 11.09
CA PHE A 12 -10.23 -4.50 10.45
C PHE A 12 -11.21 -4.44 9.27
N GLU A 13 -12.30 -3.68 9.37
CA GLU A 13 -13.25 -3.44 8.27
C GLU A 13 -12.56 -2.80 7.07
N GLU A 14 -11.74 -1.76 7.31
CA GLU A 14 -10.95 -1.11 6.27
C GLU A 14 -9.97 -2.08 5.59
N LEU A 15 -9.20 -2.85 6.36
CA LEU A 15 -8.25 -3.82 5.81
C LEU A 15 -8.94 -4.96 5.05
N THR A 16 -10.12 -5.41 5.52
CA THR A 16 -10.89 -6.47 4.86
C THR A 16 -11.65 -6.01 3.62
N ALA A 17 -11.83 -4.69 3.45
CA ALA A 17 -12.42 -4.05 2.29
C ALA A 17 -11.41 -3.79 1.16
N TYR A 18 -10.10 -3.95 1.41
CA TYR A 18 -9.08 -3.74 0.38
C TYR A 18 -9.29 -4.64 -0.85
N ASP A 19 -9.42 -4.02 -2.03
CA ASP A 19 -9.57 -4.68 -3.33
C ASP A 19 -8.42 -4.31 -4.30
N GLY A 20 -7.39 -3.63 -3.79
CA GLY A 20 -6.26 -3.16 -4.58
C GLY A 20 -5.34 -4.28 -5.10
N PRO A 21 -4.27 -3.93 -5.81
CA PRO A 21 -3.51 -4.83 -6.69
C PRO A 21 -2.50 -5.74 -5.97
N TRP A 22 -2.58 -5.92 -4.65
CA TRP A 22 -1.65 -6.78 -3.88
C TRP A 22 -2.34 -8.08 -3.43
N PRO A 23 -2.23 -9.19 -4.20
CA PRO A 23 -2.89 -10.46 -3.90
C PRO A 23 -2.49 -11.04 -2.55
N PHE A 24 -1.21 -10.94 -2.18
CA PHE A 24 -0.69 -11.39 -0.90
C PHE A 24 -1.51 -10.84 0.27
N PHE A 25 -1.84 -9.54 0.25
CA PHE A 25 -2.65 -8.94 1.31
C PHE A 25 -4.10 -9.45 1.28
N ARG A 26 -4.68 -9.62 0.08
CA ARG A 26 -6.03 -10.18 -0.09
C ARG A 26 -6.15 -11.59 0.49
N GLU A 27 -5.12 -12.42 0.38
CA GLU A 27 -5.09 -13.75 1.01
C GLU A 27 -5.16 -13.68 2.54
N LYS A 28 -4.54 -12.66 3.15
CA LYS A 28 -4.57 -12.45 4.61
C LYS A 28 -5.93 -11.94 5.12
N GLN A 29 -6.75 -11.35 4.26
CA GLN A 29 -8.09 -10.85 4.65
C GLN A 29 -9.00 -11.94 5.21
N LYS A 30 -8.83 -13.20 4.80
CA LYS A 30 -9.63 -14.31 5.33
C LYS A 30 -9.51 -14.43 6.85
N ALA A 31 -8.29 -14.38 7.37
CA ALA A 31 -8.04 -14.45 8.81
C ALA A 31 -8.61 -13.23 9.55
N LEU A 32 -8.54 -12.04 8.95
CA LEU A 32 -9.13 -10.83 9.51
C LEU A 32 -10.66 -10.88 9.54
N ARG A 33 -11.31 -11.36 8.47
CA ARG A 33 -12.77 -11.54 8.42
C ARG A 33 -13.25 -12.56 9.45
N GLN A 34 -12.51 -13.66 9.59
CA GLN A 34 -12.81 -14.66 10.61
C GLN A 34 -12.69 -14.05 12.01
N CYS A 35 -11.60 -13.34 12.30
CA CYS A 35 -11.40 -12.66 13.58
C CYS A 35 -12.49 -11.60 13.85
N LEU A 36 -12.87 -10.79 12.86
CA LEU A 36 -14.00 -9.86 12.97
C LEU A 36 -15.31 -10.56 13.33
N THR A 37 -15.60 -11.68 12.68
CA THR A 37 -16.83 -12.45 12.91
C THR A 37 -16.84 -12.98 14.33
N GLU A 38 -15.75 -13.61 14.77
CA GLU A 38 -15.61 -14.14 16.13
C GLU A 38 -15.68 -13.03 17.20
N ILE A 39 -15.11 -11.85 16.94
CA ILE A 39 -15.21 -10.70 17.85
C ILE A 39 -16.66 -10.25 17.99
N ARG A 40 -17.38 -10.10 16.87
CA ARG A 40 -18.78 -9.65 16.87
C ARG A 40 -19.72 -10.67 17.50
N GLU A 41 -19.55 -11.95 17.16
CA GLU A 41 -20.32 -13.04 17.78
C GLU A 41 -20.12 -13.05 19.30
N LYS A 42 -18.90 -12.79 19.79
CA LYS A 42 -18.62 -12.72 21.23
C LYS A 42 -19.10 -11.42 21.90
N GLU A 43 -19.23 -10.32 21.16
CA GLU A 43 -19.89 -9.10 21.66
C GLU A 43 -21.41 -9.31 21.80
N GLU A 44 -22.03 -10.00 20.84
CA GLU A 44 -23.45 -10.34 20.87
C GLU A 44 -23.75 -11.44 21.90
N ASP A 45 -22.84 -12.40 22.06
CA ASP A 45 -22.87 -13.46 23.05
C ASP A 45 -22.38 -12.98 24.42
N ALA A 46 -23.05 -11.94 24.92
CA ALA A 46 -23.05 -11.51 26.32
C ALA A 46 -23.73 -12.58 27.22
N ALA A 47 -23.38 -13.85 27.03
CA ALA A 47 -23.86 -14.93 27.85
C ALA A 47 -23.23 -14.85 29.23
N ASP A 48 -24.10 -14.86 30.23
CA ASP A 48 -23.83 -15.00 31.65
C ASP A 48 -23.19 -16.35 32.05
N THR A 49 -22.80 -17.16 31.07
CA THR A 49 -22.33 -18.54 31.21
C THR A 49 -20.98 -18.74 30.53
N VAL A 50 -20.13 -19.58 31.13
CA VAL A 50 -18.85 -20.04 30.57
C VAL A 50 -18.98 -21.47 30.08
N ILE A 51 -18.43 -21.71 28.89
CA ILE A 51 -18.37 -23.04 28.31
C ILE A 51 -17.02 -23.68 28.66
N VAL A 52 -17.05 -24.79 29.38
CA VAL A 52 -15.86 -25.54 29.81
C VAL A 52 -15.81 -26.88 29.07
N ALA A 53 -14.75 -27.09 28.28
CA ALA A 53 -14.51 -28.33 27.57
C ALA A 53 -13.59 -29.25 28.39
N LEU A 54 -14.04 -30.49 28.67
CA LEU A 54 -13.21 -31.54 29.26
C LEU A 54 -12.45 -32.25 28.13
N VAL A 55 -11.13 -32.10 28.08
CA VAL A 55 -10.28 -32.59 26.98
C VAL A 55 -9.19 -33.50 27.50
N GLY A 56 -8.83 -34.54 26.76
CA GLY A 56 -7.81 -35.52 27.17
C GLY A 56 -7.96 -36.88 26.50
N GLY A 57 -6.93 -37.71 26.60
CA GLY A 57 -6.87 -39.02 25.94
C GLY A 57 -7.88 -40.04 26.48
N SER A 58 -7.95 -41.20 25.84
CA SER A 58 -8.85 -42.28 26.22
C SER A 58 -8.49 -42.87 27.58
N GLY A 59 -9.50 -43.05 28.44
CA GLY A 59 -9.34 -43.69 29.76
C GLY A 59 -8.70 -42.82 30.85
N VAL A 60 -8.41 -41.55 30.57
CA VAL A 60 -7.92 -40.61 31.60
C VAL A 60 -9.01 -40.26 32.62
N GLY A 61 -10.29 -40.47 32.33
CA GLY A 61 -11.39 -40.27 33.30
C GLY A 61 -12.16 -38.96 33.16
N LYS A 62 -12.26 -38.38 31.95
CA LYS A 62 -13.08 -37.20 31.64
C LYS A 62 -14.56 -37.40 31.99
N SER A 63 -15.17 -38.47 31.48
CA SER A 63 -16.58 -38.80 31.75
C SER A 63 -16.81 -39.13 33.23
N THR A 64 -15.84 -39.75 33.91
CA THR A 64 -15.87 -39.98 35.35
C THR A 64 -15.82 -38.66 36.13
N LEU A 65 -15.02 -37.69 35.70
CA LEU A 65 -14.98 -36.35 36.27
C LEU A 65 -16.32 -35.64 36.10
N LEU A 66 -16.92 -35.69 34.91
CA LEU A 66 -18.23 -35.12 34.66
C LEU A 66 -19.29 -35.73 35.57
N ASN A 67 -19.32 -37.06 35.70
CA ASN A 67 -20.22 -37.77 36.60
C ASN A 67 -19.98 -37.38 38.07
N ALA A 68 -18.72 -37.26 38.49
CA ALA A 68 -18.38 -36.83 39.85
C ALA A 68 -18.86 -35.41 40.14
N ILE A 69 -18.74 -34.47 39.18
CA ILE A 69 -19.28 -33.11 39.32
C ILE A 69 -20.81 -33.14 39.40
N ALA A 70 -21.48 -33.90 38.52
CA ALA A 70 -22.93 -34.06 38.55
C ALA A 70 -23.45 -34.78 39.80
N GLY A 71 -22.62 -35.65 40.40
CA GLY A 71 -23.00 -36.50 41.53
C GLY A 71 -23.76 -37.77 41.13
N GLU A 72 -23.94 -38.01 39.84
CA GLU A 72 -24.64 -39.17 39.28
C GLU A 72 -24.03 -39.57 37.93
N GLU A 73 -24.39 -40.75 37.42
CA GLU A 73 -23.87 -41.26 36.15
C GLU A 73 -24.67 -40.67 34.97
N ILE A 74 -24.13 -39.61 34.36
CA ILE A 74 -24.75 -38.93 33.20
C ILE A 74 -24.03 -39.22 31.88
N ALA A 75 -22.72 -39.45 31.94
CA ALA A 75 -21.88 -39.86 30.82
C ALA A 75 -21.49 -41.34 30.95
N GLU A 76 -21.43 -42.04 29.82
CA GLU A 76 -21.04 -43.45 29.79
C GLU A 76 -19.55 -43.61 30.11
N THR A 77 -19.25 -44.51 31.05
CA THR A 77 -17.88 -44.90 31.40
C THR A 77 -17.69 -46.37 31.08
N SER A 78 -16.79 -46.70 30.15
CA SER A 78 -16.52 -48.07 29.70
C SER A 78 -15.02 -48.38 29.81
N GLU A 79 -14.66 -49.64 30.03
CA GLU A 79 -13.27 -50.13 29.91
C GLU A 79 -12.91 -50.51 28.46
N MET A 80 -13.91 -50.79 27.61
CA MET A 80 -13.72 -51.05 26.18
C MET A 80 -13.62 -49.73 25.42
N ARG A 81 -12.45 -49.47 24.87
CA ARG A 81 -12.08 -48.24 24.15
C ARG A 81 -12.50 -48.33 22.67
N PRO A 82 -12.94 -47.22 22.03
CA PRO A 82 -13.21 -45.88 22.58
C PRO A 82 -14.59 -45.76 23.25
N CYS A 83 -14.73 -44.99 24.34
CA CYS A 83 -15.96 -44.97 25.15
C CYS A 83 -16.89 -43.76 24.89
N THR A 84 -16.36 -42.62 24.44
CA THR A 84 -17.16 -41.40 24.21
C THR A 84 -17.17 -41.08 22.73
N SER A 85 -18.20 -41.56 22.01
CA SER A 85 -18.46 -41.19 20.61
C SER A 85 -19.38 -39.97 20.47
N ILE A 86 -20.23 -39.74 21.48
CA ILE A 86 -21.23 -38.66 21.53
C ILE A 86 -20.89 -37.73 22.69
N PRO A 87 -20.70 -36.41 22.46
CA PRO A 87 -20.45 -35.44 23.52
C PRO A 87 -21.58 -35.39 24.55
N THR A 88 -21.23 -35.29 25.83
CA THR A 88 -22.20 -35.09 26.91
C THR A 88 -22.11 -33.65 27.43
N VAL A 89 -23.21 -32.92 27.36
CA VAL A 89 -23.34 -31.52 27.78
C VAL A 89 -24.13 -31.45 29.08
N TYR A 90 -23.53 -30.89 30.12
CA TYR A 90 -24.14 -30.68 31.42
C TYR A 90 -24.31 -29.18 31.69
N TYR A 91 -25.56 -28.73 31.84
CA TYR A 91 -25.92 -27.32 31.95
C TYR A 91 -27.13 -27.12 32.86
N SER A 92 -27.33 -25.90 33.35
CA SER A 92 -28.44 -25.57 34.25
C SER A 92 -29.73 -25.33 33.47
N SER A 93 -29.81 -24.21 32.73
CA SER A 93 -31.06 -23.73 32.15
C SER A 93 -30.97 -23.40 30.66
N LYS A 94 -29.89 -22.75 30.21
CA LYS A 94 -29.71 -22.36 28.80
C LYS A 94 -28.66 -23.23 28.12
N MET A 95 -29.06 -23.90 27.04
CA MET A 95 -28.13 -24.63 26.17
C MET A 95 -27.47 -23.64 25.20
N PRO A 96 -26.13 -23.63 25.07
CA PRO A 96 -25.44 -22.83 24.07
C PRO A 96 -25.91 -23.15 22.63
N GLU A 97 -26.15 -22.12 21.82
CA GLU A 97 -26.74 -22.27 20.49
C GLU A 97 -25.84 -23.07 19.53
N PHE A 98 -24.50 -22.90 19.64
CA PHE A 98 -23.54 -23.60 18.79
C PHE A 98 -23.62 -25.13 18.93
N LEU A 99 -24.09 -25.65 20.07
CA LEU A 99 -24.21 -27.09 20.29
C LEU A 99 -25.20 -27.76 19.33
N SER A 100 -26.17 -27.01 18.80
CA SER A 100 -27.07 -27.49 17.75
C SER A 100 -26.33 -27.87 16.45
N LYS A 101 -25.10 -27.36 16.25
CA LYS A 101 -24.26 -27.61 15.08
C LYS A 101 -23.35 -28.84 15.24
N LEU A 102 -23.16 -29.36 16.46
CA LEU A 102 -22.27 -30.50 16.74
C LEU A 102 -22.84 -31.87 16.34
N GLY A 103 -24.09 -31.92 15.84
CA GLY A 103 -24.77 -33.16 15.50
C GLY A 103 -25.44 -33.81 16.70
N GLU A 104 -25.23 -35.12 16.88
CA GLU A 104 -25.80 -35.86 18.02
C GLU A 104 -25.07 -35.49 19.31
N ILE A 105 -25.82 -35.06 20.32
CA ILE A 105 -25.31 -34.70 21.65
C ILE A 105 -26.19 -35.31 22.74
N ARG A 106 -25.60 -35.69 23.87
CA ARG A 106 -26.33 -36.03 25.09
C ARG A 106 -26.45 -34.78 25.96
N SER A 107 -27.65 -34.23 26.07
CA SER A 107 -27.91 -33.00 26.83
C SER A 107 -28.52 -33.30 28.20
N VAL A 108 -27.95 -32.73 29.28
CA VAL A 108 -28.42 -32.90 30.66
C VAL A 108 -28.64 -31.52 31.31
N SER A 109 -29.90 -31.09 31.38
CA SER A 109 -30.34 -29.74 31.79
C SER A 109 -30.70 -29.64 33.28
N ARG A 110 -29.83 -30.12 34.16
CA ARG A 110 -30.08 -30.16 35.62
C ARG A 110 -28.84 -29.82 36.46
N SER A 111 -27.91 -29.09 35.86
CA SER A 111 -26.70 -28.66 36.56
C SER A 111 -27.02 -27.71 37.71
N SER A 112 -26.39 -27.96 38.86
CA SER A 112 -26.32 -27.01 39.97
C SER A 112 -25.40 -25.83 39.69
N LEU A 113 -24.58 -25.91 38.62
CA LEU A 113 -23.73 -24.82 38.17
C LEU A 113 -24.56 -23.88 37.28
N GLU A 114 -25.07 -22.79 37.86
CA GLU A 114 -25.94 -21.85 37.14
C GLU A 114 -25.28 -21.21 35.92
N ARG A 115 -23.97 -20.98 36.00
CA ARG A 115 -23.19 -20.21 35.02
C ARG A 115 -22.13 -21.01 34.27
N VAL A 116 -22.12 -22.34 34.44
CA VAL A 116 -21.11 -23.19 33.81
C VAL A 116 -21.80 -24.25 32.96
N VAL A 117 -21.37 -24.35 31.71
CA VAL A 117 -21.72 -25.44 30.81
C VAL A 117 -20.50 -26.34 30.69
N LEU A 118 -20.60 -27.58 31.17
CA LEU A 118 -19.54 -28.58 31.04
C LEU A 118 -19.81 -29.46 29.82
N ILE A 119 -18.80 -29.64 28.97
CA ILE A 119 -18.87 -30.49 27.78
C ILE A 119 -17.82 -31.58 27.93
N ASP A 120 -18.26 -32.82 28.08
CA ASP A 120 -17.39 -34.00 27.96
C ASP A 120 -17.17 -34.30 26.47
N THR A 121 -15.95 -34.14 26.00
CA THR A 121 -15.60 -34.33 24.59
C THR A 121 -15.13 -35.75 24.30
N PRO A 122 -15.24 -36.22 23.05
CA PRO A 122 -14.61 -37.47 22.62
C PRO A 122 -13.10 -37.53 22.93
N ASP A 123 -12.58 -38.76 22.98
CA ASP A 123 -11.16 -39.03 23.23
C ASP A 123 -10.27 -38.45 22.10
N THR A 124 -9.26 -37.66 22.50
CA THR A 124 -8.34 -36.95 21.59
C THR A 124 -7.33 -37.85 20.88
N ASP A 125 -6.98 -38.98 21.49
CA ASP A 125 -6.04 -39.98 20.95
C ASP A 125 -6.69 -40.97 19.96
N THR A 126 -7.93 -40.70 19.53
CA THR A 126 -8.63 -41.53 18.54
C THR A 126 -8.11 -41.26 17.12
N VAL A 127 -8.12 -42.32 16.30
CA VAL A 127 -7.85 -42.24 14.85
C VAL A 127 -9.10 -41.87 14.02
N ILE A 128 -10.25 -41.71 14.70
CA ILE A 128 -11.54 -41.42 14.06
C ILE A 128 -11.61 -39.91 13.80
N GLU A 129 -11.63 -39.54 12.52
CA GLU A 129 -11.67 -38.14 12.07
C GLU A 129 -12.88 -37.37 12.63
N ALA A 130 -14.05 -38.03 12.68
CA ALA A 130 -15.28 -37.44 13.22
C ALA A 130 -15.12 -36.98 14.69
N HIS A 131 -14.47 -37.79 15.54
CA HIS A 131 -14.26 -37.43 16.95
C HIS A 131 -13.34 -36.22 17.08
N ARG A 132 -12.25 -36.17 16.29
CA ARG A 132 -11.35 -35.02 16.27
C ARG A 132 -12.04 -33.75 15.79
N SER A 133 -12.90 -33.86 14.77
CA SER A 133 -13.69 -32.73 14.27
C SER A 133 -14.63 -32.18 15.36
N ILE A 134 -15.31 -33.05 16.11
CA ILE A 134 -16.17 -32.65 17.22
C ILE A 134 -15.37 -31.94 18.32
N VAL A 135 -14.23 -32.49 18.72
CA VAL A 135 -13.35 -31.85 19.73
C VAL A 135 -12.90 -30.47 19.24
N ALA A 136 -12.48 -30.35 17.98
CA ALA A 136 -12.07 -29.07 17.39
C ALA A 136 -13.21 -28.02 17.42
N GLN A 137 -14.42 -28.41 17.01
CA GLN A 137 -15.59 -27.51 17.05
C GLN A 137 -15.93 -27.09 18.49
N VAL A 138 -15.85 -28.00 19.46
CA VAL A 138 -16.06 -27.65 20.88
C VAL A 138 -14.98 -26.68 21.35
N LEU A 139 -13.71 -26.88 21.00
CA LEU A 139 -12.62 -25.99 21.40
C LEU A 139 -12.73 -24.58 20.79
N GLU A 140 -13.24 -24.47 19.57
CA GLU A 140 -13.54 -23.19 18.90
C GLU A 140 -14.59 -22.35 19.64
N HIS A 141 -15.57 -23.01 20.27
CA HIS A 141 -16.68 -22.35 20.97
C HIS A 141 -16.60 -22.36 22.50
N CYS A 142 -15.70 -23.19 23.04
CA CYS A 142 -14.89 -22.99 24.23
C CYS A 142 -15.00 -21.64 24.96
N ASP A 143 -14.86 -21.58 26.27
CA ASP A 143 -14.28 -20.42 26.97
C ASP A 143 -13.06 -20.85 27.78
N PHE A 144 -13.14 -22.03 28.39
CA PHE A 144 -12.11 -22.60 29.25
C PHE A 144 -11.89 -24.07 28.92
N ILE A 145 -10.65 -24.55 29.10
CA ILE A 145 -10.29 -25.94 28.83
C ILE A 145 -9.91 -26.61 30.14
N PHE A 146 -10.57 -27.70 30.48
CA PHE A 146 -10.12 -28.62 31.52
C PHE A 146 -9.33 -29.73 30.85
N PHE A 147 -8.00 -29.63 30.94
CA PHE A 147 -7.11 -30.64 30.37
C PHE A 147 -6.94 -31.78 31.38
N CYS A 148 -7.68 -32.87 31.15
CA CYS A 148 -7.70 -34.04 32.01
C CYS A 148 -6.62 -35.03 31.59
N ALA A 149 -5.82 -35.49 32.56
CA ALA A 149 -4.85 -36.56 32.34
C ALA A 149 -4.62 -37.39 33.60
N ASP A 150 -4.00 -38.55 33.42
CA ASP A 150 -3.43 -39.35 34.49
C ASP A 150 -1.89 -39.34 34.43
N ASN A 151 -1.25 -40.09 35.31
CA ASN A 151 0.20 -40.20 35.39
C ASN A 151 0.87 -40.80 34.14
N GLU A 152 0.12 -41.47 33.26
CA GLU A 152 0.65 -42.10 32.04
C GLU A 152 0.46 -41.21 30.81
N LYS A 153 -0.61 -40.42 30.76
CA LYS A 153 -1.04 -39.68 29.56
C LYS A 153 -0.93 -38.17 29.63
N TYR A 154 -0.36 -37.60 30.69
CA TYR A 154 -0.23 -36.14 30.85
C TYR A 154 0.61 -35.43 29.78
N LEU A 155 1.49 -36.16 29.08
CA LEU A 155 2.30 -35.65 27.94
C LEU A 155 1.86 -36.21 26.59
N ASP A 156 0.65 -36.77 26.49
CA ASP A 156 0.21 -37.38 25.25
C ASP A 156 0.14 -36.36 24.10
N LYS A 157 0.91 -36.65 23.03
CA LYS A 157 1.04 -35.74 21.90
C LYS A 157 -0.24 -35.52 21.12
N ALA A 158 -1.07 -36.56 21.01
CA ALA A 158 -2.34 -36.43 20.33
C ALA A 158 -3.27 -35.44 21.06
N SER A 159 -3.22 -35.44 22.39
CA SER A 159 -4.09 -34.60 23.23
C SER A 159 -3.71 -33.12 23.22
N TRP A 160 -2.47 -32.77 23.59
CA TRP A 160 -2.09 -31.35 23.70
C TRP A 160 -1.83 -30.66 22.34
N SER A 161 -1.59 -31.40 21.25
CA SER A 161 -1.42 -30.79 19.91
C SER A 161 -2.70 -30.20 19.35
N LEU A 162 -3.86 -30.75 19.73
CA LEU A 162 -5.18 -30.17 19.41
C LEU A 162 -5.40 -28.80 20.07
N LEU A 163 -4.66 -28.51 21.14
CA LEU A 163 -4.78 -27.25 21.87
C LEU A 163 -3.90 -26.14 21.26
N TYR A 164 -2.98 -26.46 20.34
CA TYR A 164 -2.05 -25.48 19.75
C TYR A 164 -2.72 -24.23 19.14
N PRO A 165 -3.85 -24.34 18.42
CA PRO A 165 -4.55 -23.17 17.88
C PRO A 165 -5.06 -22.19 18.95
N PHE A 166 -5.15 -22.64 20.21
CA PHE A 166 -5.72 -21.92 21.34
C PHE A 166 -4.66 -21.42 22.34
N ARG A 167 -3.36 -21.59 22.05
CA ARG A 167 -2.25 -21.00 22.82
C ARG A 167 -2.45 -19.50 22.98
N ALA A 168 -2.26 -18.99 24.19
CA ALA A 168 -2.50 -17.58 24.56
C ALA A 168 -3.91 -17.02 24.21
N ARG A 169 -4.87 -17.89 23.85
CA ARG A 169 -6.27 -17.52 23.54
C ARG A 169 -7.27 -18.06 24.55
N ARG A 170 -6.92 -19.10 25.32
CA ARG A 170 -7.77 -19.70 26.34
C ARG A 170 -6.95 -20.10 27.55
N GLY A 171 -7.54 -19.89 28.73
CA GLY A 171 -7.02 -20.46 29.98
C GLY A 171 -7.25 -21.96 30.05
N ILE A 172 -6.29 -22.66 30.65
CA ILE A 172 -6.34 -24.10 30.89
C ILE A 172 -6.32 -24.38 32.39
N VAL A 173 -7.21 -25.25 32.84
CA VAL A 173 -7.12 -25.93 34.14
C VAL A 173 -6.61 -27.34 33.87
N CYS A 174 -5.47 -27.71 34.44
CA CYS A 174 -4.97 -29.07 34.39
C CYS A 174 -5.63 -29.89 35.50
N VAL A 175 -6.21 -31.03 35.16
CA VAL A 175 -6.87 -31.93 36.11
C VAL A 175 -6.21 -33.30 36.06
N GLU A 176 -5.47 -33.64 37.11
CA GLU A 176 -4.97 -35.00 37.35
C GLU A 176 -6.11 -35.82 37.97
N THR A 177 -6.76 -36.66 37.17
CA THR A 177 -8.09 -37.24 37.45
C THR A 177 -8.10 -38.53 38.27
N ARG A 178 -6.99 -39.28 38.24
CA ARG A 178 -6.85 -40.64 38.80
C ARG A 178 -5.81 -40.72 39.90
N VAL A 179 -5.78 -39.72 40.79
CA VAL A 179 -4.78 -39.65 41.85
C VAL A 179 -5.03 -40.74 42.89
N GLU A 180 -3.98 -41.50 43.20
CA GLU A 180 -3.99 -42.49 44.29
C GLU A 180 -2.94 -42.20 45.36
N ARG A 181 -1.92 -41.37 45.04
CA ARG A 181 -0.77 -41.08 45.90
C ARG A 181 -0.75 -39.60 46.28
N GLU A 182 -0.32 -39.32 47.51
CA GLU A 182 -0.18 -37.94 48.02
C GLU A 182 0.92 -37.13 47.31
N ASP A 183 1.97 -37.79 46.81
CA ASP A 183 3.10 -37.12 46.15
C ASP A 183 2.72 -36.55 44.75
N PRO A 184 2.87 -35.24 44.49
CA PRO A 184 2.55 -34.59 43.22
C PRO A 184 3.65 -34.77 42.15
N ALA A 185 4.07 -36.01 41.90
CA ALA A 185 5.22 -36.32 41.05
C ALA A 185 5.15 -35.76 39.61
N ILE A 186 3.95 -35.58 39.05
CA ILE A 186 3.77 -35.07 37.67
C ILE A 186 3.58 -33.56 37.58
N LYS A 187 3.23 -32.87 38.68
CA LYS A 187 2.74 -31.49 38.63
C LYS A 187 3.75 -30.54 38.01
N GLU A 188 4.96 -30.48 38.57
CA GLU A 188 6.01 -29.56 38.12
C GLU A 188 6.37 -29.81 36.67
N HIS A 189 6.58 -31.08 36.31
CA HIS A 189 6.91 -31.47 34.94
C HIS A 189 5.79 -31.14 33.95
N TRP A 190 4.53 -31.36 34.31
CA TRP A 190 3.41 -31.09 33.42
C TRP A 190 3.21 -29.59 33.16
N LEU A 191 3.24 -28.79 34.23
CA LEU A 191 3.11 -27.34 34.13
C LEU A 191 4.25 -26.73 33.32
N GLN A 192 5.49 -27.11 33.61
CA GLN A 192 6.66 -26.64 32.87
C GLN A 192 6.54 -26.93 31.37
N GLN A 193 6.16 -28.16 30.99
CA GLN A 193 6.02 -28.53 29.59
C GLN A 193 4.91 -27.74 28.87
N LEU A 194 3.79 -27.46 29.53
CA LEU A 194 2.71 -26.66 28.94
C LEU A 194 3.07 -25.19 28.82
N GLU A 195 3.74 -24.62 29.83
CA GLU A 195 4.22 -23.24 29.81
C GLU A 195 5.29 -23.03 28.72
N GLU A 196 6.23 -23.98 28.55
CA GLU A 196 7.22 -23.97 27.46
C GLU A 196 6.56 -23.98 26.07
N GLU A 197 5.41 -24.64 25.94
CA GLU A 197 4.62 -24.64 24.71
C GLU A 197 3.74 -23.38 24.55
N GLY A 198 3.73 -22.46 25.50
CA GLY A 198 3.02 -21.18 25.42
C GLY A 198 1.54 -21.25 25.83
N PHE A 199 1.17 -22.23 26.65
CA PHE A 199 -0.15 -22.32 27.26
C PHE A 199 -0.24 -21.47 28.54
N VAL A 200 -1.42 -20.86 28.76
CA VAL A 200 -1.71 -20.13 30.00
C VAL A 200 -2.42 -21.10 30.95
N ILE A 201 -1.71 -21.52 31.99
CA ILE A 201 -2.26 -22.44 33.00
C ILE A 201 -2.76 -21.62 34.19
N GLU A 202 -4.05 -21.72 34.44
CA GLU A 202 -4.73 -20.94 35.48
C GLU A 202 -4.75 -21.71 36.80
N HIS A 203 -5.06 -23.01 36.74
CA HIS A 203 -5.12 -23.86 37.92
C HIS A 203 -4.65 -25.29 37.63
N TYR A 204 -4.26 -25.97 38.70
CA TYR A 204 -3.91 -27.39 38.69
C TYR A 204 -4.62 -28.10 39.85
N PHE A 205 -5.45 -29.10 39.54
CA PHE A 205 -6.17 -29.89 40.53
C PHE A 205 -5.78 -31.37 40.46
N ARG A 206 -5.53 -31.93 41.64
CA ARG A 206 -5.29 -33.36 41.87
C ARG A 206 -6.52 -33.97 42.49
N ILE A 207 -7.17 -34.89 41.79
CA ILE A 207 -8.44 -35.45 42.24
C ILE A 207 -8.46 -36.97 42.06
N ASN A 208 -9.35 -37.61 42.81
CA ASN A 208 -9.81 -38.95 42.47
C ASN A 208 -11.30 -38.88 42.15
N ALA A 209 -11.62 -38.71 40.86
CA ALA A 209 -13.00 -38.52 40.41
C ALA A 209 -13.90 -39.70 40.75
N LEU A 210 -13.37 -40.93 40.70
CA LEU A 210 -14.13 -42.14 41.02
C LEU A 210 -14.53 -42.18 42.51
N ASN A 211 -13.60 -41.88 43.42
CA ASN A 211 -13.89 -41.82 44.86
C ASN A 211 -14.86 -40.68 45.17
N ALA A 212 -14.73 -39.54 44.48
CA ALA A 212 -15.64 -38.40 44.63
C ALA A 212 -17.08 -38.77 44.23
N LEU A 213 -17.27 -39.41 43.06
CA LEU A 213 -18.57 -39.92 42.63
C LEU A 213 -19.16 -40.91 43.63
N LYS A 214 -18.37 -41.93 44.04
CA LYS A 214 -18.81 -42.92 45.02
C LYS A 214 -19.22 -42.29 46.34
N ARG A 215 -18.50 -41.28 46.81
CA ARG A 215 -18.81 -40.55 48.06
C ARG A 215 -20.10 -39.73 47.94
N LYS A 216 -20.38 -39.12 46.79
CA LYS A 216 -21.65 -38.41 46.54
C LYS A 216 -22.84 -39.37 46.49
N GLN A 217 -22.67 -40.52 45.82
CA GLN A 217 -23.72 -41.56 45.75
C GLN A 217 -23.91 -42.30 47.09
N SER A 218 -22.85 -42.43 47.89
CA SER A 218 -22.85 -43.15 49.16
C SER A 218 -21.84 -42.52 50.14
N PRO A 219 -22.29 -41.66 51.07
CA PRO A 219 -21.42 -40.93 52.00
C PRO A 219 -20.51 -41.82 52.88
N SER A 220 -20.84 -43.11 53.02
CA SER A 220 -20.07 -44.09 53.80
C SER A 220 -18.79 -44.58 53.11
N VAL A 221 -18.59 -44.29 51.82
CA VAL A 221 -17.42 -44.78 51.06
C VAL A 221 -16.13 -44.09 51.51
N LYS A 222 -15.17 -44.90 51.95
CA LYS A 222 -13.80 -44.48 52.31
C LYS A 222 -12.93 -44.36 51.06
N GLY A 223 -12.01 -43.40 51.06
CA GLY A 223 -11.09 -43.13 49.95
C GLY A 223 -10.72 -41.64 49.90
N ASN A 224 -9.49 -41.31 49.52
CA ASN A 224 -9.12 -39.90 49.34
C ASN A 224 -9.75 -39.37 48.04
N ILE A 225 -10.32 -38.17 48.11
CA ILE A 225 -10.85 -37.42 46.96
C ILE A 225 -9.91 -36.28 46.55
N PHE A 226 -8.83 -36.08 47.33
CA PHE A 226 -7.83 -35.04 47.16
C PHE A 226 -8.49 -33.66 47.05
N GLN A 227 -8.18 -32.90 46.00
CA GLN A 227 -8.61 -31.52 45.81
C GLN A 227 -9.99 -31.39 45.14
N PHE A 228 -10.81 -32.44 45.18
CA PHE A 228 -12.10 -32.44 44.47
C PHE A 228 -13.06 -31.39 45.05
N VAL A 229 -13.03 -31.16 46.37
CA VAL A 229 -13.88 -30.14 47.02
C VAL A 229 -13.48 -28.74 46.56
N GLU A 230 -12.18 -28.49 46.41
CA GLU A 230 -11.62 -27.25 45.90
C GLU A 230 -12.00 -27.03 44.43
N LEU A 231 -11.99 -28.09 43.61
CA LEU A 231 -12.47 -28.02 42.23
C LEU A 231 -13.96 -27.66 42.16
N GLU A 232 -14.80 -28.23 43.03
CA GLU A 232 -16.22 -27.88 43.09
C GLU A 232 -16.44 -26.43 43.51
N LYS A 233 -15.69 -25.96 44.52
CA LYS A 233 -15.72 -24.56 44.94
C LYS A 233 -15.29 -23.62 43.82
N PHE A 234 -14.25 -23.97 43.07
CA PHE A 234 -13.82 -23.20 41.91
C PHE A 234 -14.95 -23.04 40.89
N LEU A 235 -15.65 -24.14 40.55
CA LEU A 235 -16.77 -24.14 39.61
C LEU A 235 -18.03 -23.40 40.12
N GLN A 236 -18.26 -23.39 41.44
CA GLN A 236 -19.48 -22.85 42.06
C GLN A 236 -19.33 -21.40 42.55
N GLU A 237 -18.18 -21.06 43.12
CA GLU A 237 -17.95 -19.82 43.89
C GLU A 237 -17.05 -18.85 43.12
N GLU A 238 -15.98 -19.34 42.47
CA GLU A 238 -15.00 -18.47 41.79
C GLU A 238 -15.43 -18.06 40.38
N MET A 239 -16.16 -18.92 39.66
CA MET A 239 -16.71 -18.64 38.32
C MET A 239 -17.96 -17.73 38.36
N ASN A 240 -17.82 -16.57 39.01
CA ASN A 240 -18.84 -15.53 39.10
C ASN A 240 -18.89 -14.65 37.83
N LEU A 241 -19.87 -13.76 37.73
CA LEU A 241 -20.06 -12.88 36.56
C LEU A 241 -18.82 -12.03 36.20
N GLU A 242 -18.10 -11.52 37.20
CA GLU A 242 -16.91 -10.70 36.96
C GLU A 242 -15.78 -11.55 36.35
N TRP A 243 -15.59 -12.76 36.89
CA TRP A 243 -14.62 -13.73 36.36
C TRP A 243 -14.98 -14.16 34.94
N ILE A 244 -16.26 -14.45 34.67
CA ILE A 244 -16.77 -14.83 33.34
C ILE A 244 -16.48 -13.71 32.33
N ALA A 245 -16.81 -12.46 32.68
CA ALA A 245 -16.55 -11.31 31.83
C ALA A 245 -15.03 -11.13 31.57
N ARG A 246 -14.19 -11.32 32.59
CA ARG A 246 -12.72 -11.27 32.46
C ARG A 246 -12.21 -12.33 31.49
N VAL A 247 -12.64 -13.59 31.62
CA VAL A 247 -12.23 -14.70 30.74
C VAL A 247 -12.68 -14.47 29.30
N LYS A 248 -13.95 -14.11 29.09
CA LYS A 248 -14.46 -13.81 27.74
C LYS A 248 -13.69 -12.67 27.10
N HIS A 249 -13.39 -11.61 27.85
CA HIS A 249 -12.57 -10.50 27.36
C HIS A 249 -11.12 -10.92 27.04
N ALA A 250 -10.48 -11.71 27.90
CA ALA A 250 -9.13 -12.22 27.67
C ALA A 250 -9.07 -13.09 26.40
N ASN A 251 -10.07 -13.95 26.19
CA ASN A 251 -10.17 -14.81 25.02
C ASN A 251 -10.28 -14.00 23.71
N VAL A 252 -11.11 -12.95 23.70
CA VAL A 252 -11.23 -12.02 22.55
C VAL A 252 -9.93 -11.25 22.32
N ALA A 253 -9.30 -10.76 23.39
CA ALA A 253 -8.03 -10.04 23.30
C ALA A 253 -6.91 -10.94 22.75
N GLY A 254 -6.80 -12.19 23.21
CA GLY A 254 -5.82 -13.16 22.72
C GLY A 254 -5.99 -13.48 21.24
N LEU A 255 -7.24 -13.66 20.79
CA LEU A 255 -7.57 -13.84 19.37
C LEU A 255 -7.12 -12.64 18.52
N PHE A 256 -7.45 -11.41 18.96
CA PHE A 256 -7.05 -10.18 18.29
C PHE A 256 -5.52 -10.06 18.20
N ILE A 257 -4.83 -10.19 19.35
CA ILE A 257 -3.38 -10.08 19.43
C ILE A 257 -2.71 -11.08 18.50
N GLY A 258 -3.08 -12.36 18.55
CA GLY A 258 -2.48 -13.39 17.70
C GLY A 258 -2.73 -13.14 16.21
N THR A 259 -3.93 -12.66 15.85
CA THR A 259 -4.26 -12.34 14.44
C THR A 259 -3.43 -11.16 13.93
N VAL A 260 -3.33 -10.09 14.72
CA VAL A 260 -2.54 -8.90 14.36
C VAL A 260 -1.05 -9.22 14.30
N GLU A 261 -0.52 -10.01 15.22
CA GLU A 261 0.90 -10.38 15.19
C GLU A 261 1.25 -11.18 13.94
N ASN A 262 0.41 -12.14 13.56
CA ASN A 262 0.60 -12.91 12.33
C ASN A 262 0.50 -12.03 11.09
N LEU A 263 -0.46 -11.10 11.04
CA LEU A 263 -0.59 -10.14 9.94
C LEU A 263 0.64 -9.23 9.86
N TYR A 264 0.98 -8.59 10.97
CA TYR A 264 2.12 -7.66 11.07
C TYR A 264 3.41 -8.34 10.63
N ASN A 265 3.73 -9.52 11.16
CA ASN A 265 4.95 -10.24 10.80
C ASN A 265 4.99 -10.59 9.31
N SER A 266 3.85 -10.99 8.74
CA SER A 266 3.75 -11.31 7.31
C SER A 266 3.93 -10.07 6.44
N VAL A 267 3.25 -8.97 6.76
CA VAL A 267 3.29 -7.71 5.98
C VAL A 267 4.63 -7.01 6.13
N HIS A 268 5.18 -6.97 7.35
CA HIS A 268 6.46 -6.34 7.64
C HIS A 268 7.62 -7.02 6.91
N HIS A 269 7.57 -8.35 6.74
CA HIS A 269 8.57 -9.08 5.95
C HIS A 269 8.66 -8.58 4.50
N GLU A 270 7.53 -8.18 3.93
CA GLU A 270 7.43 -7.69 2.55
C GLU A 270 7.81 -6.20 2.40
N THR A 271 7.97 -5.43 3.49
CA THR A 271 8.23 -3.98 3.39
C THR A 271 9.52 -3.62 2.66
N GLY A 272 10.52 -4.51 2.67
CA GLY A 272 11.76 -4.31 1.94
C GLY A 272 11.55 -4.16 0.43
N MET A 273 10.54 -4.84 -0.13
CA MET A 273 10.24 -4.73 -1.56
C MET A 273 9.67 -3.36 -1.94
N LEU A 274 8.99 -2.67 -1.01
CA LEU A 274 8.39 -1.36 -1.28
C LEU A 274 9.45 -0.30 -1.51
N VAL A 275 10.54 -0.38 -0.73
CA VAL A 275 11.71 0.49 -0.91
C VAL A 275 12.36 0.22 -2.27
N GLU A 276 12.56 -1.06 -2.64
CA GLU A 276 13.13 -1.43 -3.94
C GLU A 276 12.27 -0.96 -5.12
N LEU A 277 10.95 -1.14 -5.03
CA LEU A 277 10.01 -0.68 -6.06
C LEU A 277 9.97 0.85 -6.16
N SER A 278 9.98 1.55 -5.03
CA SER A 278 10.04 3.02 -5.01
C SER A 278 11.31 3.54 -5.67
N ASP A 279 12.47 3.00 -5.28
CA ASP A 279 13.78 3.34 -5.85
C ASP A 279 13.80 3.05 -7.36
N ARG A 280 13.19 1.93 -7.79
CA ARG A 280 13.10 1.58 -9.21
C ARG A 280 12.26 2.61 -9.98
N ILE A 281 11.09 2.98 -9.48
CA ILE A 281 10.25 4.00 -10.11
C ILE A 281 11.00 5.32 -10.22
N ASP A 282 11.71 5.74 -9.17
CA ASP A 282 12.43 7.01 -9.18
C ASP A 282 13.62 6.98 -10.16
N ASN A 283 14.34 5.87 -10.25
CA ASN A 283 15.40 5.68 -11.23
C ASN A 283 14.87 5.74 -12.67
N GLU A 284 13.79 5.03 -12.98
CA GLU A 284 13.18 5.06 -14.32
C GLU A 284 12.55 6.43 -14.63
N SER A 285 12.02 7.13 -13.62
CA SER A 285 11.56 8.52 -13.74
C SER A 285 12.71 9.45 -14.15
N GLN A 286 13.88 9.30 -13.55
CA GLN A 286 15.06 10.09 -13.91
C GLN A 286 15.55 9.80 -15.33
N LYS A 287 15.52 8.53 -15.76
CA LYS A 287 15.83 8.15 -17.16
C LYS A 287 14.85 8.80 -18.12
N LEU A 288 13.55 8.75 -17.83
CA LEU A 288 12.51 9.38 -18.64
C LEU A 288 12.73 10.89 -18.77
N VAL A 289 13.00 11.60 -17.67
CA VAL A 289 13.30 13.04 -17.67
C VAL A 289 14.51 13.34 -18.56
N THR A 290 15.58 12.57 -18.41
CA THR A 290 16.81 12.74 -19.21
C THR A 290 16.54 12.54 -20.69
N PHE A 291 15.76 11.50 -21.02
CA PHE A 291 15.39 11.19 -22.39
C PHE A 291 14.50 12.26 -23.02
N VAL A 292 13.47 12.74 -22.30
CA VAL A 292 12.62 13.85 -22.74
C VAL A 292 13.45 15.11 -22.97
N SER A 293 14.39 15.41 -22.07
CA SER A 293 15.29 16.57 -22.23
C SER A 293 16.14 16.46 -23.50
N ASN A 294 16.80 15.32 -23.70
CA ASN A 294 17.61 15.04 -24.89
C ASN A 294 16.78 15.12 -26.19
N TYR A 295 15.54 14.62 -26.14
CA TYR A 295 14.59 14.72 -27.24
C TYR A 295 14.31 16.17 -27.64
N PHE A 296 13.97 17.02 -26.66
CA PHE A 296 13.72 18.44 -26.93
C PHE A 296 15.00 19.16 -27.39
N GLU A 297 16.16 18.86 -26.83
CA GLU A 297 17.45 19.39 -27.31
C GLU A 297 17.71 19.05 -28.78
N ALA A 298 17.44 17.81 -29.19
CA ALA A 298 17.57 17.37 -30.58
C ALA A 298 16.63 18.14 -31.53
N LEU A 299 15.49 18.65 -31.03
CA LEU A 299 14.56 19.48 -31.78
C LEU A 299 14.96 20.96 -31.87
N ALA A 300 16.01 21.40 -31.14
CA ALA A 300 16.46 22.78 -31.13
C ALA A 300 16.72 23.38 -32.53
N PRO A 301 17.36 22.67 -33.50
CA PRO A 301 17.59 23.19 -34.86
C PRO A 301 16.30 23.58 -35.59
N TYR A 302 15.18 22.89 -35.31
CA TYR A 302 13.89 23.12 -35.94
C TYR A 302 13.01 24.12 -35.18
N ARG A 303 13.12 24.15 -33.85
CA ARG A 303 12.29 24.99 -32.97
C ARG A 303 12.84 26.42 -32.82
N ILE A 304 14.17 26.59 -32.73
CA ILE A 304 14.80 27.92 -32.57
C ILE A 304 14.43 28.87 -33.73
N PRO A 305 14.43 28.47 -35.01
CA PRO A 305 14.01 29.34 -36.11
C PRO A 305 12.54 29.78 -35.99
N LYS A 306 11.63 28.88 -35.58
CA LYS A 306 10.21 29.21 -35.36
C LYS A 306 10.03 30.21 -34.21
N ILE A 307 10.74 30.02 -33.10
CA ILE A 307 10.76 30.97 -31.98
C ILE A 307 11.32 32.32 -32.45
N ALA A 308 12.41 32.34 -33.21
CA ALA A 308 12.98 33.56 -33.77
C ALA A 308 11.97 34.31 -34.66
N GLN A 309 11.19 33.60 -35.47
CA GLN A 309 10.12 34.18 -36.29
C GLN A 309 9.00 34.81 -35.43
N SER A 310 8.59 34.13 -34.35
CA SER A 310 7.60 34.71 -33.42
C SER A 310 8.11 35.94 -32.67
N LEU A 311 9.38 35.95 -32.26
CA LEU A 311 10.02 37.10 -31.61
C LEU A 311 10.15 38.27 -32.59
N TYR A 312 10.49 37.98 -33.85
CA TYR A 312 10.56 38.97 -34.93
C TYR A 312 9.20 39.65 -35.14
N ALA A 313 8.10 38.88 -35.17
CA ALA A 313 6.74 39.41 -35.26
C ALA A 313 6.36 40.25 -34.03
N ARG A 314 6.65 39.76 -32.82
CA ARG A 314 6.31 40.43 -31.55
C ARG A 314 7.08 41.75 -31.36
N TRP A 315 8.34 41.81 -31.76
CA TRP A 315 9.15 43.02 -31.63
C TRP A 315 8.82 44.10 -32.66
N GLY A 316 7.97 43.80 -33.64
CA GLY A 316 7.59 44.77 -34.67
C GLY A 316 8.79 45.33 -35.41
N ILE A 317 9.91 44.57 -35.47
CA ILE A 317 11.09 44.94 -36.25
C ILE A 317 10.72 44.72 -37.72
N HIS A 318 10.00 45.69 -38.26
CA HIS A 318 9.84 45.81 -39.68
C HIS A 318 11.15 46.38 -40.22
N SER A 319 12.15 45.52 -40.48
CA SER A 319 13.39 46.05 -41.03
C SER A 319 13.04 46.80 -42.32
N TYR A 320 13.46 48.06 -42.41
CA TYR A 320 13.22 48.88 -43.59
C TYR A 320 13.75 48.16 -44.83
N SER A 321 14.87 47.46 -44.64
CA SER A 321 15.47 46.49 -45.55
C SER A 321 14.54 45.35 -46.01
N ALA A 322 13.77 44.69 -45.14
CA ALA A 322 12.86 43.62 -45.56
C ALA A 322 11.65 44.15 -46.34
N ARG A 323 11.13 45.33 -45.99
CA ARG A 323 10.07 46.00 -46.77
C ARG A 323 10.58 46.52 -48.12
N MET A 324 11.80 47.06 -48.17
CA MET A 324 12.41 47.55 -49.41
C MET A 324 12.80 46.38 -50.33
N LEU A 325 13.38 45.30 -49.81
CA LEU A 325 13.69 44.07 -50.56
C LEU A 325 12.43 43.34 -51.05
N SER A 326 11.35 43.32 -50.27
CA SER A 326 10.07 42.74 -50.71
C SER A 326 9.36 43.58 -51.77
N ARG A 327 9.63 44.89 -51.85
CA ARG A 327 9.20 45.76 -52.97
C ARG A 327 10.12 45.64 -54.21
N LEU A 328 11.39 45.28 -54.02
CA LEU A 328 12.36 44.98 -55.09
C LEU A 328 12.30 43.52 -55.57
N ASN A 329 11.46 42.68 -54.96
CA ASN A 329 11.29 41.27 -55.33
C ASN A 329 10.91 41.02 -56.82
N PRO A 330 10.22 41.92 -57.54
CA PRO A 330 10.01 41.76 -58.99
C PRO A 330 11.32 41.81 -59.79
N LEU A 331 12.31 42.61 -59.36
CA LEU A 331 13.61 42.76 -60.03
C LEU A 331 14.53 41.56 -59.75
N ARG A 332 14.36 40.88 -58.62
CA ARG A 332 15.11 39.65 -58.30
C ARG A 332 14.78 38.50 -59.26
N ARG A 333 13.56 38.45 -59.79
CA ARG A 333 13.16 37.49 -60.85
C ARG A 333 13.75 37.82 -62.22
N LEU A 334 14.19 39.06 -62.45
CA LEU A 334 14.82 39.50 -63.70
C LEU A 334 16.34 39.32 -63.71
N LEU A 335 17.01 39.39 -62.55
CA LEU A 335 18.48 39.35 -62.42
C LEU A 335 19.08 37.95 -62.16
N HIS A 336 18.26 36.98 -61.74
CA HIS A 336 18.68 35.58 -61.60
C HIS A 336 17.60 34.63 -62.12
N PRO A 337 17.61 34.26 -63.42
CA PRO A 337 16.64 33.33 -63.99
C PRO A 337 16.85 31.89 -63.51
N GLU A 338 18.06 31.53 -63.09
CA GLU A 338 18.45 30.15 -62.80
C GLU A 338 19.37 30.08 -61.57
N SER A 339 18.78 29.98 -60.37
CA SER A 339 19.45 29.35 -59.20
C SER A 339 18.54 29.18 -57.98
N SER A 340 17.34 29.74 -57.94
CA SER A 340 16.45 29.62 -56.77
C SER A 340 15.57 28.37 -56.72
N ALA A 341 15.58 27.53 -57.77
CA ALA A 341 14.75 26.32 -57.82
C ALA A 341 15.42 25.10 -57.14
N SER A 342 16.76 25.01 -57.13
CA SER A 342 17.44 23.85 -56.53
C SER A 342 17.53 23.93 -55.01
N ASP A 343 17.83 25.10 -54.43
CA ASP A 343 17.98 25.22 -52.97
C ASP A 343 16.64 25.30 -52.24
N SER A 344 15.63 25.95 -52.81
CA SER A 344 14.30 25.99 -52.22
C SER A 344 13.59 24.64 -52.33
N ALA A 345 13.77 23.88 -53.41
CA ALA A 345 13.23 22.52 -53.53
C ALA A 345 14.01 21.50 -52.68
N ARG A 346 15.32 21.70 -52.46
CA ARG A 346 16.15 20.84 -51.59
C ARG A 346 15.86 21.10 -50.11
N VAL A 347 15.72 22.37 -49.71
CA VAL A 347 15.28 22.76 -48.36
C VAL A 347 13.81 22.43 -48.14
N SER A 348 12.94 22.57 -49.15
CA SER A 348 11.53 22.16 -49.02
C SER A 348 11.39 20.64 -49.01
N ARG A 349 12.20 19.87 -49.76
CA ARG A 349 12.25 18.41 -49.63
C ARG A 349 12.89 17.97 -48.32
N GLU A 350 13.92 18.63 -47.81
CA GLU A 350 14.48 18.33 -46.49
C GLU A 350 13.48 18.68 -45.38
N ILE A 351 12.78 19.82 -45.46
CA ILE A 351 11.72 20.20 -44.54
C ILE A 351 10.52 19.24 -44.67
N GLU A 352 10.16 18.80 -45.88
CA GLU A 352 9.08 17.84 -46.11
C GLU A 352 9.48 16.41 -45.69
N VAL A 353 10.75 16.02 -45.80
CA VAL A 353 11.31 14.75 -45.28
C VAL A 353 11.44 14.78 -43.75
N LEU A 354 11.70 15.96 -43.16
CA LEU A 354 11.75 16.17 -41.72
C LEU A 354 10.36 16.37 -41.10
N GLN A 355 9.38 16.86 -41.86
CA GLN A 355 7.96 16.94 -41.48
C GLN A 355 7.20 15.63 -41.75
N LYS A 356 7.59 14.84 -42.76
CA LYS A 356 7.07 13.47 -43.00
C LYS A 356 7.62 12.43 -42.03
N LYS A 357 8.65 12.75 -41.24
CA LYS A 357 8.95 12.02 -40.01
C LYS A 357 7.95 12.45 -38.93
N SER A 358 6.77 11.85 -38.95
CA SER A 358 5.91 11.67 -37.78
C SER A 358 6.54 10.74 -36.72
N ALA A 359 7.72 10.19 -36.99
CA ALA A 359 8.51 9.31 -36.12
C ALA A 359 9.08 9.86 -34.77
N PRO A 360 9.19 11.18 -34.48
CA PRO A 360 9.90 11.61 -33.28
C PRO A 360 9.08 11.50 -31.99
N ILE A 361 7.75 11.60 -32.02
CA ILE A 361 6.92 11.34 -30.81
C ILE A 361 6.78 9.84 -30.59
N ASP A 362 6.62 9.05 -31.66
CA ASP A 362 6.53 7.59 -31.59
C ASP A 362 7.72 6.98 -30.82
N HIS A 363 8.94 7.43 -31.10
CA HIS A 363 10.15 7.00 -30.39
C HIS A 363 10.16 7.38 -28.89
N LEU A 364 9.55 8.52 -28.52
CA LEU A 364 9.39 8.92 -27.12
C LEU A 364 8.35 8.05 -26.41
N THR A 365 7.27 7.72 -27.10
CA THR A 365 6.23 6.81 -26.62
C THR A 365 6.76 5.39 -26.47
N GLU A 366 7.57 4.89 -27.41
CA GLU A 366 8.24 3.58 -27.34
C GLU A 366 9.20 3.49 -26.14
N GLU A 367 10.06 4.49 -25.94
CA GLU A 367 10.98 4.51 -24.79
C GLU A 367 10.22 4.54 -23.46
N TYR A 368 9.18 5.37 -23.37
CA TYR A 368 8.31 5.41 -22.20
C TYR A 368 7.66 4.05 -21.92
N GLN A 369 7.17 3.36 -22.96
CA GLN A 369 6.61 2.01 -22.81
C GLN A 369 7.65 1.01 -22.32
N MET A 370 8.90 1.08 -22.80
CA MET A 370 9.99 0.21 -22.33
C MET A 370 10.30 0.45 -20.84
N LEU A 371 10.52 1.69 -20.42
CA LEU A 371 10.77 2.03 -19.02
C LEU A 371 9.60 1.61 -18.10
N ARG A 372 8.36 1.81 -18.58
CA ARG A 372 7.17 1.39 -17.85
C ARG A 372 7.07 -0.13 -17.74
N GLN A 373 7.41 -0.86 -18.80
CA GLN A 373 7.42 -2.32 -18.79
C GLN A 373 8.45 -2.87 -17.80
N GLU A 374 9.61 -2.23 -17.66
CA GLU A 374 10.60 -2.60 -16.64
C GLU A 374 10.02 -2.47 -15.22
N ILE A 375 9.36 -1.36 -14.91
CA ILE A 375 8.67 -1.17 -13.63
C ILE A 375 7.62 -2.27 -13.43
N ARG A 376 6.73 -2.48 -14.40
CA ARG A 376 5.65 -3.48 -14.29
C ARG A 376 6.19 -4.90 -14.11
N THR A 377 7.31 -5.22 -14.75
CA THR A 377 7.98 -6.52 -14.59
C THR A 377 8.50 -6.69 -13.16
N SER A 378 9.04 -5.63 -12.55
CA SER A 378 9.45 -5.63 -11.15
C SER A 378 8.26 -5.79 -10.20
N PHE A 379 7.16 -5.07 -10.43
CA PHE A 379 5.91 -5.27 -9.67
C PHE A 379 5.39 -6.71 -9.76
N ALA A 380 5.36 -7.28 -10.98
CA ALA A 380 4.93 -8.66 -11.19
C ALA A 380 5.86 -9.67 -10.48
N HIS A 381 7.16 -9.39 -10.42
CA HIS A 381 8.12 -10.22 -9.68
C HIS A 381 7.82 -10.26 -8.18
N HIS A 382 7.34 -9.15 -7.61
CA HIS A 382 6.86 -9.06 -6.23
C HIS A 382 5.38 -9.45 -6.05
N GLY A 383 4.78 -10.07 -7.08
CA GLY A 383 3.43 -10.64 -7.00
C GLY A 383 2.29 -9.64 -7.11
N PHE A 384 2.52 -8.41 -7.58
CA PHE A 384 1.45 -7.44 -7.81
C PHE A 384 0.67 -7.72 -9.09
N ASP A 385 -0.65 -7.53 -9.03
CA ASP A 385 -1.58 -7.65 -10.14
C ASP A 385 -1.99 -6.25 -10.62
N LEU A 386 -1.17 -5.68 -11.50
CA LEU A 386 -1.43 -4.35 -12.05
C LEU A 386 -2.45 -4.43 -13.20
N PRO A 387 -3.51 -3.60 -13.21
CA PRO A 387 -4.48 -3.60 -14.29
C PRO A 387 -3.82 -3.35 -15.66
N GLU A 388 -4.34 -3.99 -16.71
CA GLU A 388 -3.92 -3.77 -18.10
C GLU A 388 -4.24 -2.34 -18.54
N LEU A 389 -3.30 -1.70 -19.23
CA LEU A 389 -3.43 -0.30 -19.63
C LEU A 389 -3.81 -0.18 -21.10
N THR A 390 -4.96 0.43 -21.34
CA THR A 390 -5.52 0.71 -22.65
C THR A 390 -5.13 2.09 -23.21
N ASP A 391 -4.43 2.95 -22.45
CA ASP A 391 -4.36 4.37 -22.81
C ASP A 391 -2.96 4.99 -22.78
N THR A 392 -2.18 4.70 -23.83
CA THR A 392 -0.94 5.41 -24.18
C THR A 392 -1.19 6.85 -24.65
N ARG A 393 -2.44 7.19 -25.02
CA ARG A 393 -2.81 8.53 -25.50
C ARG A 393 -2.61 9.61 -24.43
N ASN A 394 -2.70 9.24 -23.15
CA ASN A 394 -2.49 10.16 -22.03
C ASN A 394 -1.06 10.69 -21.94
N PHE A 395 -0.05 9.91 -22.36
CA PHE A 395 1.34 10.34 -22.28
C PHE A 395 1.67 11.43 -23.30
N GLU A 396 1.29 11.23 -24.56
CA GLU A 396 1.53 12.19 -25.64
C GLU A 396 0.82 13.53 -25.38
N THR A 397 -0.44 13.48 -24.92
CA THR A 397 -1.18 14.69 -24.56
C THR A 397 -0.56 15.41 -23.37
N SER A 398 -0.07 14.66 -22.37
CA SER A 398 0.57 15.25 -21.17
C SER A 398 1.91 15.90 -21.51
N ILE A 399 2.74 15.28 -22.34
CA ILE A 399 3.99 15.90 -22.82
C ILE A 399 3.69 17.18 -23.61
N ALA A 400 2.71 17.15 -24.52
CA ALA A 400 2.34 18.31 -25.32
C ALA A 400 1.84 19.48 -24.45
N GLN A 401 1.04 19.18 -23.43
CA GLN A 401 0.56 20.17 -22.47
C GLN A 401 1.71 20.75 -21.63
N LEU A 402 2.60 19.91 -21.09
CA LEU A 402 3.76 20.34 -20.31
C LEU A 402 4.73 21.17 -21.13
N GLU A 403 4.96 20.82 -22.40
CA GLU A 403 5.73 21.64 -23.35
C GLU A 403 5.09 23.02 -23.47
N GLN A 404 3.79 23.09 -23.75
CA GLN A 404 3.09 24.35 -23.94
C GLN A 404 3.17 25.24 -22.70
N GLU A 405 2.88 24.71 -21.52
CA GLU A 405 2.90 25.45 -20.25
C GLU A 405 4.31 25.97 -19.91
N SER A 406 5.33 25.11 -20.05
CA SER A 406 6.72 25.45 -19.74
C SER A 406 7.26 26.55 -20.65
N PHE A 407 7.01 26.45 -21.96
CA PHE A 407 7.48 27.44 -22.92
C PHE A 407 6.65 28.74 -22.88
N GLN A 408 5.33 28.68 -22.63
CA GLN A 408 4.52 29.89 -22.45
C GLN A 408 4.91 30.68 -21.20
N ALA A 409 5.21 30.01 -20.08
CA ALA A 409 5.68 30.67 -18.86
C ALA A 409 6.96 31.50 -19.10
N VAL A 410 7.87 31.01 -19.95
CA VAL A 410 9.11 31.69 -20.33
C VAL A 410 8.88 32.81 -21.35
N LEU A 411 7.87 32.70 -22.22
CA LEU A 411 7.45 33.74 -23.17
C LEU A 411 6.63 34.87 -22.52
N GLY A 412 5.96 34.59 -21.39
CA GLY A 412 5.12 35.54 -20.64
C GLY A 412 5.87 36.38 -19.61
N LYS A 413 6.92 35.86 -18.97
CA LYS A 413 7.75 36.64 -18.01
C LYS A 413 8.60 37.68 -18.76
N LYS A 414 8.71 38.91 -18.24
CA LYS A 414 9.63 39.96 -18.75
C LYS A 414 11.02 39.35 -18.95
N GLN A 415 11.37 39.11 -20.20
CA GLN A 415 12.51 38.27 -20.58
C GLN A 415 13.85 38.97 -20.28
N GLY A 416 14.93 38.19 -20.14
CA GLY A 416 16.27 38.69 -19.74
C GLY A 416 16.87 39.76 -20.66
N GLY A 417 17.99 40.34 -20.20
CA GLY A 417 18.57 41.63 -20.65
C GLY A 417 18.62 41.93 -22.16
N TRP A 418 18.83 40.94 -23.04
CA TRP A 418 18.85 41.14 -24.49
C TRP A 418 17.48 41.47 -25.08
N THR A 419 16.41 40.88 -24.55
CA THR A 419 15.04 41.15 -25.02
C THR A 419 14.57 42.53 -24.56
N ILE A 420 14.98 42.96 -23.36
CA ILE A 420 14.79 44.33 -22.84
C ILE A 420 15.50 45.36 -23.73
N LEU A 421 16.69 45.03 -24.26
CA LEU A 421 17.40 45.88 -25.21
C LEU A 421 16.62 46.08 -26.52
N PHE A 422 16.02 45.03 -27.10
CA PHE A 422 15.25 45.15 -28.35
C PHE A 422 13.79 45.63 -28.17
N GLU A 423 13.22 45.48 -26.97
CA GLU A 423 11.84 45.89 -26.65
C GLU A 423 11.73 47.38 -26.27
N LYS A 424 12.80 47.98 -25.74
CA LYS A 424 12.85 49.41 -25.39
C LYS A 424 12.78 50.30 -26.64
N LYS A 425 11.82 51.24 -26.66
CA LYS A 425 11.62 52.29 -27.70
C LYS A 425 12.91 52.93 -28.26
N PRO A 426 13.91 53.33 -27.44
CA PRO A 426 15.12 53.99 -27.97
C PRO A 426 15.95 53.11 -28.91
N LEU A 427 16.10 51.81 -28.66
CA LEU A 427 16.87 50.93 -29.54
C LEU A 427 16.12 50.62 -30.85
N ARG A 428 14.79 50.47 -30.80
CA ARG A 428 13.96 50.42 -32.03
C ARG A 428 14.17 51.66 -32.88
N PHE A 429 14.30 52.83 -32.25
CA PHE A 429 14.60 54.08 -32.93
C PHE A 429 16.03 54.06 -33.51
N LEU A 430 17.01 53.57 -32.75
CA LEU A 430 18.43 53.47 -33.12
C LEU A 430 18.71 52.51 -34.29
N PHE A 431 17.94 51.43 -34.44
CA PHE A 431 18.03 50.55 -35.61
C PHE A 431 17.41 51.18 -36.88
N ASN A 432 16.41 52.05 -36.71
CA ASN A 432 15.76 52.75 -37.83
C ASN A 432 16.42 54.09 -38.19
N LEU A 433 17.24 54.65 -37.30
CA LEU A 433 17.88 55.96 -37.43
C LEU A 433 18.91 56.04 -38.55
N PRO A 434 19.82 55.07 -38.75
CA PRO A 434 20.92 55.26 -39.69
C PRO A 434 20.51 55.26 -41.17
N PRO A 435 19.54 54.44 -41.67
CA PRO A 435 19.03 54.58 -43.04
C PRO A 435 18.38 55.95 -43.25
N LEU A 436 17.65 56.44 -42.25
CA LEU A 436 17.00 57.75 -42.29
C LEU A 436 18.02 58.89 -42.22
N ALA A 437 19.04 58.78 -41.37
CA ALA A 437 20.11 59.75 -41.22
C ALA A 437 20.99 59.79 -42.47
N PHE A 438 21.29 58.65 -43.08
CA PHE A 438 21.98 58.56 -44.37
C PHE A 438 21.13 59.17 -45.49
N PHE A 439 19.82 58.88 -45.52
CA PHE A 439 18.90 59.48 -46.49
C PHE A 439 18.84 61.01 -46.34
N ILE A 440 18.71 61.51 -45.11
CA ILE A 440 18.74 62.95 -44.81
C ILE A 440 20.08 63.57 -45.22
N TYR A 441 21.19 62.91 -44.89
CA TYR A 441 22.53 63.35 -45.28
C TYR A 441 22.66 63.44 -46.81
N MET A 442 22.21 62.41 -47.54
CA MET A 442 22.21 62.40 -49.00
C MET A 442 21.34 63.52 -49.57
N VAL A 443 20.14 63.74 -49.03
CA VAL A 443 19.24 64.85 -49.46
C VAL A 443 19.90 66.21 -49.22
N ILE A 444 20.52 66.43 -48.05
CA ILE A 444 21.23 67.67 -47.72
C ILE A 444 22.45 67.85 -48.63
N PHE A 445 23.21 66.79 -48.87
CA PHE A 445 24.40 66.80 -49.72
C PHE A 445 24.04 67.14 -51.17
N PHE A 446 23.07 66.44 -51.76
CA PHE A 446 22.58 66.74 -53.11
C PHE A 446 21.94 68.12 -53.21
N GLY A 447 21.19 68.55 -52.19
CA GLY A 447 20.64 69.90 -52.13
C GLY A 447 21.73 70.97 -52.14
N ARG A 448 22.79 70.80 -51.34
CA ARG A 448 23.94 71.71 -51.34
C ARG A 448 24.66 71.74 -52.68
N SER A 449 24.94 70.58 -53.28
CA SER A 449 25.55 70.49 -54.61
C SER A 449 24.69 71.13 -55.70
N PHE A 450 23.37 71.00 -55.62
CA PHE A 450 22.44 71.64 -56.56
C PHE A 450 22.49 73.16 -56.46
N PHE A 451 22.49 73.73 -55.25
CA PHE A 451 22.55 75.17 -55.04
C PHE A 451 23.96 75.77 -55.25
N SER A 452 25.04 74.98 -55.12
CA SER A 452 26.41 75.44 -55.39
C SER A 452 26.81 75.33 -56.87
N GLY A 453 25.99 74.71 -57.73
CA GLY A 453 26.27 74.53 -59.16
C GLY A 453 27.35 73.48 -59.47
N GLU A 454 27.83 72.74 -58.47
CA GLU A 454 28.81 71.67 -58.64
C GLU A 454 28.10 70.34 -58.86
N VAL A 455 28.33 69.69 -60.00
CA VAL A 455 27.80 68.33 -60.23
C VAL A 455 28.55 67.36 -59.31
N PRO A 456 27.86 66.62 -58.43
CA PRO A 456 28.53 65.67 -57.56
C PRO A 456 29.25 64.60 -58.39
N SER A 457 30.51 64.33 -58.06
CA SER A 457 31.32 63.36 -58.80
C SER A 457 30.72 61.95 -58.69
N SER A 458 30.88 61.14 -59.75
CA SER A 458 30.38 59.76 -59.81
C SER A 458 30.88 58.87 -58.65
N GLY A 459 32.04 59.22 -58.06
CA GLY A 459 32.59 58.54 -56.89
C GLY A 459 31.73 58.68 -55.62
N TRP A 460 31.07 59.82 -55.40
CA TRP A 460 30.21 60.04 -54.24
C TRP A 460 28.91 59.23 -54.30
N ILE A 461 28.36 59.06 -55.51
CA ILE A 461 27.19 58.21 -55.73
C ILE A 461 27.53 56.74 -55.43
N LEU A 462 28.69 56.27 -55.93
CA LEU A 462 29.16 54.92 -55.68
C LEU A 462 29.41 54.67 -54.18
N LEU A 463 30.07 55.62 -53.50
CA LEU A 463 30.31 55.55 -52.06
C LEU A 463 29.00 55.49 -51.27
N GLY A 464 27.98 56.26 -51.68
CA GLY A 464 26.66 56.23 -51.08
C GLY A 464 25.94 54.89 -51.25
N ILE A 465 26.03 54.27 -52.43
CA ILE A 465 25.45 52.94 -52.69
C ILE A 465 26.17 51.85 -51.88
N ILE A 466 27.50 51.90 -51.80
CA ILE A 466 28.29 50.97 -50.98
C ILE A 466 27.92 51.12 -49.51
N PHE A 467 27.79 52.35 -49.01
CA PHE A 467 27.40 52.59 -47.63
C PHE A 467 25.99 52.08 -47.32
N LEU A 468 25.03 52.33 -48.22
CA LEU A 468 23.66 51.84 -48.08
C LEU A 468 23.59 50.31 -48.09
N THR A 469 24.29 49.65 -49.02
CA THR A 469 24.31 48.18 -49.12
C THR A 469 25.01 47.52 -47.94
N PHE A 470 26.13 48.09 -47.48
CA PHE A 470 26.82 47.67 -46.27
C PHE A 470 25.91 47.82 -45.04
N PHE A 471 25.26 48.97 -44.89
CA PHE A 471 24.39 49.24 -43.74
C PHE A 471 23.16 48.31 -43.73
N MET A 472 22.53 48.10 -44.87
CA MET A 472 21.38 47.18 -45.00
C MET A 472 21.79 45.73 -44.72
N SER A 473 22.98 45.32 -45.16
CA SER A 473 23.54 43.99 -44.88
C SER A 473 23.86 43.84 -43.39
N TRP A 474 24.42 44.87 -42.76
CA TRP A 474 24.70 44.93 -41.33
C TRP A 474 23.42 44.89 -40.49
N GLU A 475 22.40 45.66 -40.84
CA GLU A 475 21.09 45.66 -40.17
C GLU A 475 20.47 44.25 -40.22
N ILE A 476 20.43 43.63 -41.40
CA ILE A 476 19.90 42.27 -41.57
C ILE A 476 20.73 41.27 -40.76
N PHE A 477 22.05 41.38 -40.77
CA PHE A 477 22.95 40.48 -40.05
C PHE A 477 22.76 40.59 -38.54
N VAL A 478 22.81 41.80 -37.98
CA VAL A 478 22.66 42.06 -36.54
C VAL A 478 21.28 41.65 -36.05
N VAL A 479 20.21 41.95 -36.79
CA VAL A 479 18.85 41.57 -36.40
C VAL A 479 18.66 40.05 -36.49
N LYS A 480 19.11 39.38 -37.56
CA LYS A 480 19.01 37.92 -37.68
C LYS A 480 19.85 37.18 -36.64
N TRP A 481 21.05 37.68 -36.36
CA TRP A 481 21.94 37.07 -35.37
C TRP A 481 21.43 37.29 -33.95
N GLY A 482 21.03 38.52 -33.61
CA GLY A 482 20.45 38.86 -32.31
C GLY A 482 19.15 38.11 -32.01
N THR A 483 18.23 38.04 -32.97
CA THR A 483 16.97 37.27 -32.81
C THR A 483 17.22 35.77 -32.64
N ARG A 484 18.19 35.19 -33.36
CA ARG A 484 18.57 33.78 -33.18
C ARG A 484 19.20 33.52 -31.81
N LEU A 485 20.05 34.41 -31.30
CA LEU A 485 20.61 34.30 -29.95
C LEU A 485 19.53 34.40 -28.88
N CYS A 486 18.60 35.35 -29.00
CA CYS A 486 17.47 35.46 -28.09
C CYS A 486 16.53 34.25 -28.18
N ALA A 487 16.29 33.72 -29.38
CA ALA A 487 15.51 32.50 -29.56
C ALA A 487 16.19 31.29 -28.92
N LYS A 488 17.51 31.11 -29.10
CA LYS A 488 18.29 30.06 -28.43
C LYS A 488 18.26 30.20 -26.91
N SER A 489 18.45 31.41 -26.38
CA SER A 489 18.35 31.68 -24.94
C SER A 489 16.95 31.43 -24.38
N THR A 490 15.90 31.74 -25.14
CA THR A 490 14.51 31.49 -24.75
C THR A 490 14.20 30.00 -24.77
N PHE A 491 14.68 29.29 -25.80
CA PHE A 491 14.57 27.85 -25.92
C PHE A 491 15.23 27.12 -24.75
N ASN A 492 16.48 27.44 -24.43
CA ASN A 492 17.20 26.82 -23.30
C ASN A 492 16.51 27.10 -21.95
N ARG A 493 15.92 28.28 -21.76
CA ARG A 493 15.14 28.60 -20.55
C ARG A 493 13.82 27.83 -20.50
N GLY A 494 13.17 27.62 -21.65
CA GLY A 494 11.98 26.77 -21.77
C GLY A 494 12.29 25.31 -21.43
N LEU A 495 13.39 24.79 -21.97
CA LEU A 495 13.87 23.45 -21.67
C LEU A 495 14.20 23.26 -20.19
N ALA A 496 14.91 24.21 -19.57
CA ALA A 496 15.20 24.14 -18.13
C ALA A 496 13.92 24.22 -17.27
N ALA A 497 12.91 24.98 -17.71
CA ALA A 497 11.61 25.02 -17.04
C ALA A 497 10.84 23.70 -17.20
N LEU A 498 10.91 23.08 -18.37
CA LEU A 498 10.32 21.77 -18.65
C LEU A 498 10.98 20.69 -17.80
N GLU A 499 12.31 20.60 -17.79
CA GLU A 499 13.07 19.65 -16.97
C GLU A 499 12.74 19.80 -15.48
N LYS A 500 12.67 21.05 -14.99
CA LYS A 500 12.25 21.32 -13.61
C LYS A 500 10.83 20.82 -13.33
N THR A 501 9.90 21.09 -14.23
CA THR A 501 8.50 20.68 -14.08
C THR A 501 8.40 19.16 -14.05
N LEU A 502 9.02 18.47 -15.00
CA LEU A 502 9.07 17.01 -15.08
C LEU A 502 9.65 16.35 -13.82
N LYS A 503 10.66 16.95 -13.19
CA LYS A 503 11.22 16.45 -11.91
C LYS A 503 10.29 16.68 -10.71
N THR A 504 9.49 17.74 -10.74
CA THR A 504 8.59 18.08 -9.62
C THR A 504 7.22 17.43 -9.72
N THR A 505 6.72 17.17 -10.93
CA THR A 505 5.48 16.43 -11.16
C THR A 505 5.74 14.94 -11.07
N THR A 506 4.78 14.15 -10.60
CA THR A 506 4.77 12.67 -10.62
C THR A 506 4.63 12.11 -12.05
N PHE A 507 5.33 12.70 -13.01
CA PHE A 507 5.10 12.48 -14.42
C PHE A 507 5.53 11.07 -14.85
N GLY A 508 4.70 10.41 -15.65
CA GLY A 508 4.99 9.13 -16.32
C GLY A 508 4.49 7.89 -15.58
N PHE A 509 4.55 7.84 -14.25
CA PHE A 509 4.27 6.59 -13.49
C PHE A 509 3.26 6.79 -12.36
N GLU A 510 2.24 7.63 -12.56
CA GLU A 510 1.25 7.98 -11.53
C GLU A 510 0.46 6.77 -11.04
N ALA A 511 0.10 5.85 -11.94
CA ALA A 511 -0.64 4.64 -11.57
C ALA A 511 0.21 3.75 -10.65
N GLU A 512 1.47 3.51 -11.02
CA GLU A 512 2.41 2.69 -10.26
C GLU A 512 2.76 3.32 -8.91
N LYS A 513 2.93 4.65 -8.86
CA LYS A 513 3.12 5.41 -7.60
C LYS A 513 1.89 5.34 -6.70
N LYS A 514 0.68 5.42 -7.27
CA LYS A 514 -0.56 5.26 -6.51
C LYS A 514 -0.65 3.88 -5.87
N VAL A 515 -0.25 2.83 -6.59
CA VAL A 515 -0.22 1.47 -6.03
C VAL A 515 0.71 1.37 -4.83
N LEU A 516 1.93 1.94 -4.91
CA LEU A 516 2.83 1.96 -3.76
C LEU A 516 2.23 2.72 -2.58
N TYR A 517 1.64 3.89 -2.82
CA TYR A 517 0.97 4.67 -1.79
C TYR A 517 -0.15 3.90 -1.09
N ASP A 518 -1.00 3.21 -1.86
CA ASP A 518 -2.09 2.40 -1.31
C ASP A 518 -1.54 1.26 -0.42
N VAL A 519 -0.41 0.67 -0.79
CA VAL A 519 0.25 -0.41 -0.03
C VAL A 519 0.97 0.11 1.21
N GLU A 520 1.67 1.23 1.11
CA GLU A 520 2.28 1.92 2.25
C GLU A 520 1.23 2.26 3.30
N HIS A 521 0.07 2.75 2.86
CA HIS A 521 -1.07 3.00 3.75
C HIS A 521 -1.51 1.71 4.47
N LEU A 522 -1.62 0.56 3.78
CA LEU A 522 -1.92 -0.70 4.44
C LEU A 522 -0.86 -1.07 5.50
N VAL A 523 0.43 -0.89 5.20
CA VAL A 523 1.52 -1.14 6.15
C VAL A 523 1.35 -0.26 7.39
N GLU A 524 1.08 1.04 7.22
CA GLU A 524 0.81 1.96 8.34
C GLU A 524 -0.38 1.52 9.19
N ARG A 525 -1.48 1.08 8.57
CA ARG A 525 -2.65 0.55 9.28
C ARG A 525 -2.31 -0.73 10.07
N THR A 526 -1.47 -1.61 9.53
CA THR A 526 -1.00 -2.79 10.27
C THR A 526 -0.07 -2.44 11.44
N ASN A 527 0.78 -1.42 11.30
CA ASN A 527 1.62 -0.90 12.38
C ASN A 527 0.77 -0.31 13.51
N PHE A 528 -0.25 0.48 13.16
CA PHE A 528 -1.20 1.02 14.12
C PHE A 528 -1.91 -0.07 14.92
N LEU A 529 -2.35 -1.16 14.27
CA LEU A 529 -2.92 -2.31 14.98
C LEU A 529 -1.91 -2.95 15.93
N LYS A 530 -0.65 -3.08 15.51
CA LYS A 530 0.40 -3.64 16.36
C LYS A 530 0.61 -2.79 17.62
N GLU A 531 0.60 -1.47 17.53
CA GLU A 531 0.69 -0.57 18.69
C GLU A 531 -0.50 -0.75 19.66
N LEU A 532 -1.71 -0.94 19.13
CA LEU A 532 -2.88 -1.24 19.94
C LEU A 532 -2.74 -2.56 20.70
N THR A 533 -2.10 -3.59 20.12
CA THR A 533 -1.85 -4.86 20.83
C THR A 533 -0.96 -4.67 22.06
N VAL A 534 0.05 -3.80 21.99
CA VAL A 534 0.94 -3.48 23.12
C VAL A 534 0.15 -2.81 24.25
N SER A 535 -0.73 -1.88 23.88
CA SER A 535 -1.63 -1.20 24.83
C SER A 535 -2.61 -2.17 25.49
N LEU A 536 -3.13 -3.16 24.75
CA LEU A 536 -4.01 -4.19 25.30
C LEU A 536 -3.28 -5.14 26.26
N ARG A 537 -2.07 -5.61 25.91
CA ARG A 537 -1.27 -6.47 26.79
C ARG A 537 -0.97 -5.79 28.13
N SER A 538 -0.49 -4.54 28.09
CA SER A 538 -0.23 -3.77 29.32
C SER A 538 -1.47 -3.51 30.18
N GLY A 539 -2.67 -3.52 29.57
CA GLY A 539 -3.93 -3.42 30.28
C GLY A 539 -4.37 -4.73 30.94
N LEU A 540 -4.05 -5.87 30.34
CA LEU A 540 -4.31 -7.21 30.90
C LEU A 540 -3.39 -7.48 32.10
N ASP A 541 -2.09 -7.18 31.99
CA ASP A 541 -1.12 -7.40 33.07
C ASP A 541 -1.43 -6.56 34.34
N ARG A 542 -2.14 -5.43 34.18
CA ARG A 542 -2.57 -4.56 35.29
C ARG A 542 -3.88 -4.96 35.94
N SER A 543 -4.69 -5.81 35.30
CA SER A 543 -5.94 -6.30 35.89
C SER A 543 -5.75 -7.55 36.76
N ASP A 544 -4.60 -8.21 36.68
CA ASP A 544 -4.24 -9.37 37.50
C ASP A 544 -3.39 -8.98 38.74
N SER A 545 -3.14 -7.68 38.97
CA SER A 545 -2.50 -7.10 40.16
C SER A 545 -3.49 -6.28 40.98
#